data_AF-A0A813DM40-F1
#
_entry.id   AF-A0A813DM40-F1
#
_cell.length_a   1.000
_cell.length_b   1.000
_cell.length_c   1.000
_cell.angle_alpha   90.00
_cell.angle_beta   90.00
_cell.angle_gamma   90.00
#
_symmetry.space_group_name_H-M   'P 1'
#
loop_
_entity.id
_entity.type
_entity.pdbx_description
1 polymer ?
#
loop_
_entity_poly.entity_id
_entity_poly.type
_entity_poly.pdbx_seq_one_letter_code
_entity_poly.pdbx_strand_id
1 'polypeptide(L)'
;MPSTGMVPEPIGSLMDDTILDDLQLDLAPRLGTDRSPKTSSASKLSLEFSDKSLCRGVVVTKVLRRFGKLLSHSVGTEEDYQLGQEVHEVSAFITHNWSLNRWKKYMALCCYFHIVPAFLVSLVVHLFLFFLVLADNNGVDRTMSEVGAWLAGGQSSGSLLSCGRTWQQRLAGAFP
;
A
#
# COMPACT_ATOMS: atom_id res chain seq x y z
N MET A 1 -29.38 51.10 5.27
CA MET A 1 -28.62 50.11 6.05
C MET A 1 -27.65 49.43 5.10
N PRO A 2 -26.32 49.56 5.29
CA PRO A 2 -25.36 49.07 4.33
C PRO A 2 -25.16 47.55 4.48
N SER A 3 -25.26 46.85 3.35
CA SER A 3 -24.98 45.44 3.18
C SER A 3 -23.47 45.20 3.28
N THR A 4 -23.03 44.60 4.38
CA THR A 4 -21.62 44.24 4.59
C THR A 4 -21.28 43.04 3.70
N GLY A 5 -20.51 43.30 2.64
CA GLY A 5 -20.03 42.29 1.70
C GLY A 5 -19.13 41.27 2.39
N MET A 6 -19.46 39.99 2.22
CA MET A 6 -18.67 38.86 2.68
C MET A 6 -17.50 38.65 1.69
N VAL A 7 -16.28 38.91 2.14
CA VAL A 7 -15.05 38.68 1.38
C VAL A 7 -14.73 37.18 1.44
N PRO A 8 -14.58 36.47 0.31
CA PRO A 8 -14.15 35.08 0.32
C PRO A 8 -12.67 34.99 0.71
N GLU A 9 -12.40 34.35 1.83
CA GLU A 9 -11.04 33.98 2.26
C GLU A 9 -10.38 33.05 1.22
N PRO A 10 -9.09 33.27 0.90
CA PRO A 10 -8.37 32.42 -0.04
C PRO A 10 -8.23 31.01 0.51
N ILE A 11 -8.58 30.02 -0.33
CA ILE A 11 -8.32 28.60 -0.10
C ILE A 11 -6.80 28.41 -0.16
N GLY A 12 -6.16 28.67 0.98
CA GLY A 12 -4.75 28.42 1.21
C GLY A 12 -4.47 26.93 1.09
N SER A 13 -3.69 26.60 0.07
CA SER A 13 -2.86 25.40 -0.08
C SER A 13 -2.19 25.03 1.26
N LEU A 14 -2.84 24.16 2.04
CA LEU A 14 -2.28 23.57 3.26
C LEU A 14 -2.17 22.05 3.08
N MET A 15 -1.29 21.66 2.17
CA MET A 15 -0.62 20.37 2.27
C MET A 15 0.57 20.59 3.21
N ASP A 16 0.29 20.51 4.50
CA ASP A 16 1.33 20.40 5.54
C ASP A 16 2.00 19.04 5.38
N ASP A 17 3.26 19.04 4.93
CA ASP A 17 4.14 17.87 4.87
C ASP A 17 4.53 17.37 6.28
N THR A 18 4.02 17.98 7.34
CA THR A 18 4.17 17.62 8.76
C THR A 18 3.45 16.32 9.16
N ILE A 19 2.98 15.51 8.19
CA ILE A 19 2.21 14.28 8.45
C ILE A 19 3.11 13.05 8.61
N LEU A 20 4.38 13.12 8.21
CA LEU A 20 5.31 11.99 8.33
C LEU A 20 6.10 11.95 9.65
N ASP A 21 6.24 13.07 10.36
CA ASP A 21 7.01 13.10 11.63
C ASP A 21 6.18 12.64 12.84
N ASP A 22 4.85 12.82 12.82
CA ASP A 22 3.97 12.37 13.92
C ASP A 22 3.61 10.87 13.87
N LEU A 23 4.02 10.16 12.81
CA LEU A 23 3.98 8.69 12.76
C LEU A 23 5.28 8.04 13.26
N GLN A 24 6.31 8.84 13.60
CA GLN A 24 7.54 8.37 14.24
C GLN A 24 7.50 8.40 15.79
N LEU A 25 6.49 9.02 16.40
CA LEU A 25 6.30 9.08 17.86
C LEU A 25 5.44 7.90 18.36
N ASP A 26 5.98 6.68 18.30
CA ASP A 26 5.92 5.65 19.39
C ASP A 26 6.41 4.25 18.96
N LEU A 27 7.03 4.10 17.79
CA LEU A 27 7.77 2.88 17.45
C LEU A 27 9.21 2.90 18.02
N ALA A 28 9.38 3.42 19.24
CA ALA A 28 10.59 3.14 19.99
C ALA A 28 10.64 1.61 20.22
N PRO A 29 11.71 0.91 19.79
CA PRO A 29 11.85 -0.50 20.08
C PRO A 29 12.05 -0.65 21.58
N ARG A 30 10.97 -0.93 22.31
CA ARG A 30 11.04 -1.51 23.64
C ARG A 30 11.58 -2.93 23.49
N LEU A 31 12.88 -3.03 23.22
CA LEU A 31 13.74 -4.18 23.47
C LEU A 31 13.86 -4.36 24.99
N GLY A 32 12.73 -4.63 25.62
CA GLY A 32 12.63 -5.26 26.92
C GLY A 32 12.56 -6.76 26.66
N THR A 33 13.69 -7.42 26.89
CA THR A 33 13.85 -8.86 26.94
C THR A 33 12.81 -9.52 27.85
N ASP A 34 12.40 -10.73 27.46
CA ASP A 34 11.73 -11.74 28.30
C ASP A 34 10.35 -11.42 28.89
N ARG A 35 9.36 -11.24 28.01
CA ARG A 35 8.03 -11.78 28.30
C ARG A 35 7.64 -12.78 27.22
N SER A 36 7.82 -14.05 27.56
CA SER A 36 7.11 -15.17 26.94
C SER A 36 5.68 -14.73 26.60
N PRO A 37 5.25 -14.81 25.33
CA PRO A 37 3.92 -14.42 24.92
C PRO A 37 2.94 -15.40 25.56
N LYS A 38 2.50 -15.08 26.78
CA LYS A 38 1.23 -15.58 27.27
C LYS A 38 0.25 -15.13 26.20
N THR A 39 -0.25 -16.08 25.43
CA THR A 39 -1.41 -15.95 24.58
C THR A 39 -2.54 -15.45 25.48
N SER A 40 -2.59 -14.14 25.67
CA SER A 40 -3.64 -13.46 26.38
C SER A 40 -4.86 -13.72 25.54
N SER A 41 -5.63 -14.72 25.93
CA SER A 41 -6.99 -14.97 25.50
C SER A 41 -7.60 -13.60 25.28
N ALA A 42 -7.82 -13.21 24.02
CA ALA A 42 -8.30 -11.89 23.69
C ALA A 42 -9.58 -11.71 24.50
N SER A 43 -9.49 -10.93 25.59
CA SER A 43 -10.61 -10.76 26.51
C SER A 43 -11.68 -10.10 25.67
N LYS A 44 -12.66 -10.90 25.27
CA LYS A 44 -13.78 -10.46 24.46
C LYS A 44 -14.45 -9.37 25.30
N LEU A 45 -14.25 -8.11 24.92
CA LEU A 45 -14.90 -6.98 25.56
C LEU A 45 -16.38 -7.09 25.20
N SER A 46 -17.12 -7.89 25.95
CA SER A 46 -18.56 -7.94 25.86
C SER A 46 -19.09 -6.68 26.53
N LEU A 47 -19.30 -5.64 25.73
CA LEU A 47 -20.13 -4.51 26.13
C LEU A 47 -21.58 -5.01 26.14
N GLU A 48 -22.03 -5.48 27.29
CA GLU A 48 -23.43 -5.82 27.50
C GLU A 48 -24.18 -4.53 27.83
N PHE A 49 -25.00 -4.06 26.88
CA PHE A 49 -25.87 -2.91 27.12
C PHE A 49 -27.15 -3.40 27.79
N SER A 50 -27.53 -2.81 28.94
CA SER A 50 -28.81 -3.11 29.61
C SER A 50 -30.02 -2.92 28.69
N ASP A 51 -29.94 -1.94 27.78
CA ASP A 51 -30.97 -1.66 26.81
C ASP A 51 -30.47 -2.03 25.39
N LYS A 52 -31.07 -3.08 24.83
CA LYS A 52 -30.70 -3.61 23.51
C LYS A 52 -30.97 -2.62 22.39
N SER A 53 -31.89 -1.68 22.59
CA SER A 53 -32.23 -0.65 21.59
C SER A 53 -31.12 0.39 21.40
N LEU A 54 -30.20 0.52 22.36
CA LEU A 54 -29.08 1.46 22.31
C LEU A 54 -27.92 0.97 21.44
N CYS A 55 -27.83 -0.35 21.18
CA CYS A 55 -26.73 -0.92 20.41
C CYS A 55 -27.02 -0.81 18.91
N ARG A 56 -26.54 0.28 18.30
CA ARG A 56 -26.60 0.51 16.86
C ARG A 56 -25.23 0.42 16.23
N GLY A 57 -25.17 -0.27 15.09
CA GLY A 57 -23.98 -0.44 14.29
C GLY A 57 -24.20 0.01 12.84
N VAL A 58 -23.12 0.38 12.16
CA VAL A 58 -23.14 0.69 10.73
C VAL A 58 -22.27 -0.33 10.00
N VAL A 59 -22.77 -0.84 8.87
CA VAL A 59 -22.01 -1.76 8.03
C VAL A 59 -20.75 -1.07 7.49
N VAL A 60 -19.59 -1.74 7.55
CA VAL A 60 -18.28 -1.19 7.16
C VAL A 60 -18.27 -0.60 5.75
N THR A 61 -18.98 -1.21 4.80
CA THR A 61 -19.08 -0.74 3.41
C THR A 61 -19.73 0.63 3.31
N LYS A 62 -20.69 0.94 4.19
CA LYS A 62 -21.32 2.26 4.28
C LYS A 62 -20.37 3.27 4.91
N VAL A 63 -19.64 2.86 5.96
CA VAL A 63 -18.63 3.70 6.64
C VAL A 63 -17.50 4.11 5.69
N LEU A 64 -16.98 3.16 4.91
CA LEU A 64 -15.89 3.40 3.96
C LEU A 64 -16.33 4.04 2.64
N ARG A 65 -17.64 4.15 2.39
CA ARG A 65 -18.16 4.75 1.16
C ARG A 65 -17.71 6.20 1.03
N ARG A 66 -17.42 6.63 -0.22
CA ARG A 66 -16.98 8.01 -0.52
C ARG A 66 -15.79 8.45 0.35
N PHE A 67 -14.77 7.60 0.47
CA PHE A 67 -13.53 7.87 1.23
C PHE A 67 -13.79 8.25 2.70
N GLY A 68 -14.73 7.55 3.35
CA GLY A 68 -15.05 7.85 4.74
C GLY A 68 -15.69 9.22 4.92
N LYS A 69 -16.54 9.67 3.98
CA LYS A 69 -17.28 10.94 4.12
C LYS A 69 -18.08 10.98 5.43
N LEU A 70 -18.60 9.84 5.89
CA LEU A 70 -19.28 9.73 7.18
C LEU A 70 -18.39 10.17 8.37
N LEU A 71 -17.07 9.99 8.24
CA LEU A 71 -16.09 10.36 9.27
C LEU A 71 -15.69 11.85 9.22
N SER A 72 -16.19 12.64 8.26
CA SER A 72 -15.81 14.06 8.13
C SER A 72 -16.57 14.98 9.06
N HIS A 73 -17.76 14.60 9.48
CA HIS A 73 -18.63 15.48 10.26
C HIS A 73 -18.45 15.24 11.74
N SER A 74 -18.30 16.33 12.49
CA SER A 74 -18.21 16.28 13.94
C SER A 74 -19.52 16.15 14.69
N VAL A 75 -20.58 16.52 14.00
CA VAL A 75 -21.93 16.52 14.51
C VAL A 75 -22.67 15.48 13.70
N GLY A 76 -23.07 14.38 14.34
CA GLY A 76 -23.90 13.37 13.70
C GLY A 76 -25.23 14.01 13.30
N THR A 77 -25.62 13.84 12.04
CA THR A 77 -26.95 14.27 11.58
C THR A 77 -27.99 13.20 11.88
N GLU A 78 -29.27 13.56 11.88
CA GLU A 78 -30.38 12.60 11.99
C GLU A 78 -30.30 11.52 10.89
N GLU A 79 -29.86 11.92 9.69
CA GLU A 79 -29.63 11.02 8.56
C GLU A 79 -28.53 9.97 8.88
N ASP A 80 -27.44 10.39 9.53
CA ASP A 80 -26.35 9.49 9.97
C ASP A 80 -26.82 8.54 11.06
N TYR A 81 -27.77 8.96 11.90
CA TYR A 81 -28.35 8.11 12.94
C TYR A 81 -29.27 7.04 12.36
N GLN A 82 -30.04 7.37 11.31
CA GLN A 82 -30.89 6.43 10.57
C GLN A 82 -30.10 5.44 9.71
N LEU A 83 -28.84 5.76 9.40
CA LEU A 83 -27.89 4.88 8.72
C LEU A 83 -27.48 3.68 9.60
N GLY A 84 -27.54 3.85 10.92
CA GLY A 84 -27.32 2.81 11.91
C GLY A 84 -28.49 1.83 11.99
N GLN A 85 -28.17 0.55 12.10
CA GLN A 85 -29.13 -0.52 12.34
C GLN A 85 -28.89 -1.11 13.73
N GLU A 86 -29.95 -1.57 14.39
CA GLU A 86 -29.82 -2.28 15.66
C GLU A 86 -29.04 -3.58 15.45
N VAL A 87 -28.02 -3.81 16.27
CA VAL A 87 -27.15 -4.98 16.18
C VAL A 87 -26.96 -5.59 17.56
N HIS A 88 -26.93 -6.92 17.62
CA HIS A 88 -26.72 -7.64 18.88
C HIS A 88 -25.26 -7.55 19.38
N GLU A 89 -24.31 -7.42 18.46
CA GLU A 89 -22.88 -7.38 18.77
C GLU A 89 -22.16 -6.44 17.80
N VAL A 90 -21.25 -5.62 18.32
CA VAL A 90 -20.39 -4.73 17.54
C VAL A 90 -19.00 -5.32 17.47
N SER A 91 -18.55 -5.69 16.28
CA SER A 91 -17.23 -6.33 16.11
C SER A 91 -16.06 -5.35 16.28
N ALA A 92 -16.27 -4.07 15.96
CA ALA A 92 -15.24 -3.04 16.05
C ALA A 92 -15.87 -1.72 16.50
N PHE A 93 -15.30 -1.12 17.55
CA PHE A 93 -15.69 0.19 18.04
C PHE A 93 -14.67 1.23 17.61
N ILE A 94 -15.12 2.26 16.89
CA ILE A 94 -14.27 3.37 16.47
C ILE A 94 -14.40 4.46 17.53
N THR A 95 -13.33 4.72 18.28
CA THR A 95 -13.36 5.74 19.31
C THR A 95 -13.48 7.12 18.69
N HIS A 96 -14.29 7.96 19.34
CA HIS A 96 -14.60 9.27 18.87
C HIS A 96 -13.47 10.29 19.17
N ASN A 97 -12.23 10.06 18.70
CA ASN A 97 -11.18 11.07 18.83
C ASN A 97 -11.26 12.10 17.69
N TRP A 98 -11.77 13.30 18.00
CA TRP A 98 -11.91 14.39 17.02
C TRP A 98 -10.58 15.06 16.64
N SER A 99 -9.49 14.86 17.39
CA SER A 99 -8.20 15.47 17.05
C SER A 99 -7.55 14.85 15.82
N LEU A 100 -7.92 13.62 15.47
CA LEU A 100 -7.35 12.91 14.32
C LEU A 100 -8.03 13.31 13.02
N ASN A 101 -7.20 13.66 12.02
CA ASN A 101 -7.63 13.92 10.66
C ASN A 101 -8.41 12.71 10.09
N ARG A 102 -9.47 13.00 9.35
CA ARG A 102 -10.34 12.04 8.65
C ARG A 102 -9.54 10.99 7.87
N TRP A 103 -8.51 11.42 7.14
CA TRP A 103 -7.71 10.52 6.31
C TRP A 103 -6.97 9.46 7.13
N LYS A 104 -6.45 9.82 8.30
CA LYS A 104 -5.78 8.87 9.21
C LYS A 104 -6.77 7.80 9.67
N LYS A 105 -7.99 8.19 10.05
CA LYS A 105 -9.06 7.26 10.43
C LYS A 105 -9.47 6.34 9.28
N TYR A 106 -9.67 6.93 8.10
CA TYR A 106 -10.06 6.18 6.90
C TYR A 106 -9.00 5.14 6.52
N MET A 107 -7.72 5.53 6.49
CA MET A 107 -6.62 4.62 6.18
C MET A 107 -6.48 3.53 7.24
N ALA A 108 -6.59 3.87 8.52
CA ALA A 108 -6.58 2.89 9.60
C ALA A 108 -7.72 1.86 9.44
N LEU A 109 -8.93 2.30 9.10
CA LEU A 109 -10.07 1.41 8.83
C LEU A 109 -9.87 0.56 7.57
N CYS A 110 -9.33 1.15 6.50
CA CYS A 110 -9.02 0.41 5.28
C CYS A 110 -8.00 -0.69 5.56
N CYS A 111 -6.91 -0.36 6.26
CA CYS A 111 -5.93 -1.34 6.69
C CYS A 111 -6.58 -2.38 7.61
N TYR A 112 -7.30 -2.00 8.66
CA TYR A 112 -7.88 -2.95 9.60
C TYR A 112 -8.79 -3.99 8.92
N PHE A 113 -9.68 -3.56 8.01
CA PHE A 113 -10.62 -4.46 7.34
C PHE A 113 -10.06 -5.13 6.06
N HIS A 114 -9.04 -4.56 5.42
CA HIS A 114 -8.50 -5.06 4.15
C HIS A 114 -7.01 -5.43 4.19
N ILE A 115 -6.36 -5.47 5.36
CA ILE A 115 -4.93 -5.82 5.45
C ILE A 115 -4.65 -7.22 4.94
N VAL A 116 -5.54 -8.18 5.21
CA VAL A 116 -5.37 -9.56 4.74
C VAL A 116 -5.41 -9.64 3.20
N PRO A 117 -6.47 -9.17 2.51
CA PRO A 117 -6.46 -9.20 1.05
C PRO A 117 -5.36 -8.32 0.45
N ALA A 118 -5.06 -7.16 1.02
CA ALA A 118 -3.97 -6.31 0.55
C ALA A 118 -2.60 -7.00 0.67
N PHE A 119 -2.35 -7.69 1.78
CA PHE A 119 -1.14 -8.46 2.00
C PHE A 119 -1.02 -9.61 1.00
N LEU A 120 -2.11 -10.34 0.75
CA LEU A 120 -2.12 -11.42 -0.24
C LEU A 120 -1.83 -10.90 -1.66
N VAL A 121 -2.46 -9.80 -2.06
CA VAL A 121 -2.19 -9.18 -3.37
C VAL A 121 -0.74 -8.71 -3.47
N SER A 122 -0.22 -8.05 -2.43
CA SER A 122 1.17 -7.63 -2.37
C SER A 122 2.12 -8.82 -2.51
N LEU A 123 1.85 -9.92 -1.80
CA LEU A 123 2.64 -11.15 -1.86
C LEU A 123 2.65 -11.75 -3.28
N VAL A 124 1.48 -11.83 -3.92
CA VAL A 124 1.35 -12.33 -5.30
C VAL A 124 2.15 -11.47 -6.28
N VAL A 125 2.07 -10.15 -6.16
CA VAL A 125 2.84 -9.22 -7.00
C VAL A 125 4.35 -9.40 -6.79
N HIS A 126 4.81 -9.53 -5.54
CA HIS A 126 6.22 -9.76 -5.26
C HIS A 126 6.73 -11.08 -5.81
N LEU A 127 5.97 -12.17 -5.64
CA LEU A 127 6.33 -13.47 -6.22
C LEU A 127 6.38 -13.40 -7.75
N PHE A 128 5.40 -12.74 -8.37
CA PHE A 128 5.37 -12.55 -9.81
C PHE A 128 6.61 -11.80 -10.33
N LEU A 129 6.95 -10.66 -9.71
CA LEU A 129 8.15 -9.88 -10.05
C LEU A 129 9.43 -10.69 -9.81
N PHE A 130 9.49 -11.45 -8.72
CA PHE A 130 10.61 -12.33 -8.42
C PHE A 130 10.82 -13.39 -9.53
N PHE A 131 9.75 -14.03 -10.00
CA PHE A 131 9.83 -14.99 -11.11
C PHE A 131 10.24 -14.34 -12.43
N LEU A 132 9.78 -13.12 -12.72
CA LEU A 132 10.22 -12.38 -13.90
C LEU A 132 11.73 -12.10 -13.87
N VAL A 133 12.25 -11.65 -12.73
CA VAL A 133 13.68 -11.39 -12.55
C VAL A 133 14.49 -12.68 -12.67
N LEU A 134 14.01 -13.79 -12.10
CA LEU A 134 14.68 -15.08 -12.26
C LEU A 134 14.68 -15.55 -13.72
N ALA A 135 13.57 -15.37 -14.45
CA ALA A 135 13.49 -15.74 -15.85
C ALA A 135 14.49 -14.95 -16.71
N ASP A 136 14.64 -13.65 -16.44
CA ASP A 136 15.60 -12.79 -17.11
C ASP A 136 17.05 -13.23 -16.83
N ASN A 137 17.38 -13.46 -15.55
CA ASN A 137 18.70 -13.93 -15.13
C ASN A 137 19.07 -15.30 -15.72
N ASN A 138 18.12 -16.23 -15.78
CA ASN A 138 18.32 -17.54 -16.42
C ASN A 138 18.60 -17.43 -17.94
N GLY A 139 18.11 -16.36 -18.58
CA GLY A 139 18.46 -16.04 -19.97
C GLY A 139 19.92 -15.62 -20.11
N VAL A 140 20.41 -14.80 -19.17
CA VAL A 140 21.81 -14.36 -19.13
C VAL A 140 22.77 -15.53 -18.93
N ASP A 141 22.47 -16.45 -18.00
CA ASP A 141 23.32 -17.62 -17.75
C ASP A 141 23.46 -18.52 -18.99
N ARG A 142 22.38 -18.69 -19.76
CA ARG A 142 22.43 -19.44 -21.03
C ARG A 142 23.37 -18.78 -22.03
N THR A 143 23.26 -17.47 -22.23
CA THR A 143 24.13 -16.75 -23.17
C THR A 143 25.61 -16.79 -22.75
N MET A 144 25.91 -16.65 -21.46
CA MET A 144 27.28 -16.73 -20.96
C MET A 144 27.86 -18.15 -21.07
N SER A 145 27.05 -19.19 -20.91
CA SER A 145 27.49 -20.58 -21.09
C SER A 145 27.86 -20.89 -22.54
N GLU A 146 27.11 -20.37 -23.53
CA GLU A 146 27.41 -20.54 -24.95
C GLU A 146 28.67 -19.77 -25.35
N VAL A 147 28.85 -18.55 -24.85
CA VAL A 147 30.07 -17.77 -25.07
C VAL A 147 31.29 -18.47 -24.43
N GLY A 148 31.13 -18.98 -23.22
CA GLY A 148 32.17 -19.77 -22.54
C GLY A 148 32.55 -21.03 -23.32
N ALA A 149 31.58 -21.75 -23.86
CA ALA A 149 31.82 -22.93 -24.70
C ALA A 149 32.50 -22.57 -26.04
N TRP A 150 32.12 -21.45 -26.66
CA TRP A 150 32.80 -20.94 -27.87
C TRP A 150 34.25 -20.53 -27.57
N LEU A 151 34.51 -19.86 -26.44
CA LEU A 151 35.86 -19.49 -26.02
C LEU A 151 36.71 -20.72 -25.66
N ALA A 152 36.13 -21.71 -24.99
CA ALA A 152 36.83 -22.94 -24.59
C ALA A 152 37.06 -23.91 -25.76
N GLY A 153 36.15 -23.97 -26.73
CA GLY A 153 36.27 -24.80 -27.94
C GLY A 153 37.03 -24.11 -29.09
N GLY A 154 37.17 -22.78 -29.04
CA GLY A 154 37.72 -21.93 -30.08
C GLY A 154 39.23 -21.71 -29.98
N GLN A 155 40.01 -22.76 -29.71
CA GLN A 155 41.45 -22.76 -29.93
C GLN A 155 41.89 -23.92 -30.84
N SER A 156 41.00 -24.42 -31.69
CA SER A 156 41.42 -25.16 -32.88
C SER A 156 41.83 -24.14 -33.96
N SER A 157 43.06 -23.67 -33.81
CA SER A 157 43.79 -22.82 -34.75
C SER A 157 43.64 -23.34 -36.18
N GLY A 158 42.96 -22.62 -37.06
CA GLY A 158 42.93 -23.07 -38.46
C GLY A 158 42.30 -22.20 -39.54
N SER A 159 41.48 -21.17 -39.25
CA SER A 159 40.82 -20.46 -40.37
C SER A 159 40.35 -19.01 -40.09
N LEU A 160 41.04 -18.26 -39.21
CA LEU A 160 40.72 -16.84 -38.95
C LEU A 160 41.40 -15.84 -39.88
N LEU A 161 41.96 -16.28 -41.02
CA LEU A 161 42.52 -15.37 -42.03
C LEU A 161 41.58 -15.12 -43.23
N SER A 162 40.37 -15.69 -43.24
CA SER A 162 39.43 -15.55 -44.37
C SER A 162 38.33 -14.49 -44.13
N CYS A 163 37.87 -14.30 -42.89
CA CYS A 163 36.72 -13.43 -42.59
C CYS A 163 37.08 -11.94 -42.34
N GLY A 164 38.30 -11.51 -42.66
CA GLY A 164 38.73 -10.11 -42.56
C GLY A 164 38.55 -9.29 -43.84
N ARG A 165 38.22 -9.91 -44.98
CA ARG A 165 38.20 -9.22 -46.28
C ARG A 165 36.83 -8.72 -46.76
N THR A 166 35.73 -9.17 -46.17
CA THR A 166 34.38 -8.80 -46.66
C THR A 166 33.83 -7.50 -46.08
N TRP A 167 34.33 -7.04 -44.92
CA TRP A 167 33.89 -5.76 -44.34
C TRP A 167 34.54 -4.53 -44.99
N GLN A 168 35.80 -4.63 -45.45
CA GLN A 168 36.44 -3.52 -46.17
C GLN A 168 35.84 -3.29 -47.57
N GLN A 169 35.26 -4.29 -48.22
CA GLN A 169 34.64 -4.12 -49.54
C GLN A 169 33.26 -3.44 -49.50
N ARG A 170 32.58 -3.39 -48.35
CA ARG A 170 31.27 -2.73 -48.24
C ARG A 170 31.34 -1.23 -47.92
N LEU A 171 32.47 -0.72 -47.44
CA LEU A 171 32.64 0.70 -47.16
C LEU A 171 33.11 1.52 -48.39
N ALA A 172 33.60 0.87 -49.44
CA ALA A 172 34.10 1.54 -50.64
C ALA A 172 33.02 1.90 -51.69
N GLY A 173 31.75 1.52 -51.48
CA GLY A 173 30.68 1.71 -52.47
C GLY A 173 29.50 2.59 -52.02
N ALA A 174 29.57 3.21 -50.83
CA ALA A 174 28.41 3.85 -50.19
C ALA A 174 28.43 5.40 -50.17
N PHE A 175 29.37 6.05 -50.85
CA PHE A 175 29.41 7.52 -50.96
C PHE A 175 29.53 7.95 -52.43
N PRO A 176 28.43 8.41 -53.06
CA PRO A 176 28.48 9.28 -54.23
C PRO A 176 28.78 10.75 -53.85
#